data_AF-A0A183MGJ9-F1
#
_entry.id   AF-A0A183MGJ9-F1
#
_cell.length_a   1.000
_cell.length_b   1.000
_cell.length_c   1.000
_cell.angle_alpha   90.00
_cell.angle_beta   90.00
_cell.angle_gamma   90.00
#
_symmetry.space_group_name_H-M   'P 1'
#
loop_
_entity.id
_entity.type
_entity.pdbx_description
1 polymer ?
#
loop_
_entity_poly.entity_id
_entity_poly.type
_entity_poly.pdbx_seq_one_letter_code
_entity_poly.pdbx_strand_id
1 'polypeptide(L)'
;MRIILKEQDLIPDAVLLLEEAYKGDAPPPVALLRQPIFIALLADALFASSDRLLTEQLEQYAYLYTYAAVVVEEIEPTTERRISCIRTEVDEAKREVLEASRICRQWNNMSGSGISLRAFRDLPSLLRCLSCRPVSLGVFRFVRVVFHTKRVDFELNMDTMKPYCIVVNELAEVNEYLRPALLAFITELLASSVEGMEDLSQLEYKRMLVGLLVHLLSCGHVLPVINTMHRLFLRNRVDVSIVRHFVTEVRDMFFDFIL
;
A
#
# COMPACT_ATOMS: atom_id res chain seq x y z
N MET A 1 -16.77 -8.98 -15.89
CA MET A 1 -15.31 -9.25 -15.89
C MET A 1 -14.61 -8.89 -17.20
N ARG A 2 -14.92 -9.52 -18.35
CA ARG A 2 -14.20 -9.25 -19.62
C ARG A 2 -14.17 -7.77 -20.04
N ILE A 3 -15.30 -7.07 -19.91
CA ILE A 3 -15.38 -5.64 -20.27
C ILE A 3 -14.50 -4.80 -19.33
N ILE A 4 -14.60 -5.00 -18.01
CA ILE A 4 -13.74 -4.36 -17.00
C ILE A 4 -12.25 -4.57 -17.30
N LEU A 5 -11.84 -5.80 -17.63
CA LEU A 5 -10.44 -6.10 -17.94
C LEU A 5 -9.97 -5.48 -19.26
N LYS A 6 -10.86 -5.39 -20.26
CA LYS A 6 -10.55 -4.80 -21.56
C LYS A 6 -10.41 -3.29 -21.48
N GLU A 7 -11.35 -2.63 -20.83
CA GLU A 7 -11.37 -1.18 -20.68
C GLU A 7 -10.47 -0.69 -19.53
N GLN A 8 -9.98 -1.61 -18.69
CA GLN A 8 -9.19 -1.33 -17.48
C GLN A 8 -9.86 -0.33 -16.54
N ASP A 9 -11.19 -0.45 -16.41
CA ASP A 9 -12.00 0.47 -15.61
C ASP A 9 -13.17 -0.24 -14.92
N LEU A 10 -13.55 0.27 -13.75
CA LEU A 10 -14.65 -0.26 -12.94
C LEU A 10 -15.99 0.29 -13.43
N ILE A 11 -16.57 -0.40 -14.41
CA ILE A 11 -17.86 -0.05 -14.99
C ILE A 11 -18.99 -0.41 -13.99
N PRO A 12 -19.79 0.56 -13.49
CA PRO A 12 -20.76 0.33 -12.42
C PRO A 12 -21.72 -0.83 -12.66
N ASP A 13 -22.36 -0.89 -13.84
CA ASP A 13 -23.32 -1.96 -14.18
C ASP A 13 -22.66 -3.34 -14.20
N ALA A 14 -21.42 -3.41 -14.71
CA ALA A 14 -20.68 -4.67 -14.75
C ALA A 14 -20.22 -5.12 -13.37
N VAL A 15 -19.94 -4.18 -12.46
CA VAL A 15 -19.58 -4.46 -11.07
C VAL A 15 -20.81 -4.92 -10.28
N LEU A 16 -21.96 -4.28 -10.47
CA LEU A 16 -23.22 -4.68 -9.86
C LEU A 16 -23.56 -6.14 -10.20
N LEU A 17 -23.52 -6.50 -11.48
CA LEU A 17 -23.77 -7.88 -11.94
C LEU A 17 -22.80 -8.90 -11.33
N LEU A 18 -21.52 -8.50 -11.13
CA LEU A 18 -20.57 -9.36 -10.45
C LEU A 18 -20.94 -9.51 -8.97
N GLU A 19 -21.24 -8.43 -8.28
CA GLU A 19 -21.61 -8.47 -6.87
C GLU A 19 -22.82 -9.38 -6.61
N GLU A 20 -23.88 -9.24 -7.41
CA GLU A 20 -25.07 -10.08 -7.35
C GLU A 20 -24.72 -11.57 -7.57
N ALA A 21 -23.88 -11.88 -8.56
CA ALA A 21 -23.46 -13.25 -8.84
C ALA A 21 -22.67 -13.87 -7.67
N TYR A 22 -21.81 -13.10 -7.00
CA TYR A 22 -21.00 -13.59 -5.87
C TYR A 22 -21.75 -13.65 -4.54
N LYS A 23 -22.82 -12.87 -4.39
CA LYS A 23 -23.76 -12.97 -3.26
C LYS A 23 -24.70 -14.16 -3.36
N GLY A 24 -24.94 -14.67 -4.56
CA GLY A 24 -25.81 -15.83 -4.78
C GLY A 24 -25.36 -17.12 -4.09
N ASP A 25 -26.27 -18.10 -4.08
CA ASP A 25 -26.05 -19.42 -3.46
C ASP A 25 -24.95 -20.22 -4.18
N ALA A 26 -24.86 -20.06 -5.51
CA ALA A 26 -23.88 -20.71 -6.36
C ALA A 26 -22.95 -19.68 -7.04
N PRO A 27 -22.03 -19.06 -6.29
CA PRO A 27 -21.16 -18.03 -6.85
C PRO A 27 -20.19 -18.64 -7.87
N PRO A 28 -19.71 -17.85 -8.84
CA PRO A 28 -18.64 -18.26 -9.73
C PRO A 28 -17.34 -18.56 -8.96
N PRO A 29 -16.36 -19.23 -9.59
CA PRO A 29 -15.05 -19.49 -8.98
C PRO A 29 -14.35 -18.19 -8.53
N VAL A 30 -13.73 -18.21 -7.34
CA VAL A 30 -13.05 -17.02 -6.78
C VAL A 30 -11.84 -16.59 -7.62
N ALA A 31 -11.22 -17.53 -8.34
CA ALA A 31 -10.12 -17.28 -9.26
C ALA A 31 -10.44 -16.22 -10.34
N LEU A 32 -11.71 -16.04 -10.68
CA LEU A 32 -12.15 -14.99 -11.61
C LEU A 32 -12.02 -13.58 -11.01
N LEU A 33 -12.21 -13.42 -9.69
CA LEU A 33 -11.96 -12.14 -9.01
C LEU A 33 -10.47 -11.93 -8.73
N ARG A 34 -9.69 -13.00 -8.64
CA ARG A 34 -8.24 -12.94 -8.34
C ARG A 34 -7.37 -12.52 -9.52
N GLN A 35 -7.95 -11.90 -10.55
CA GLN A 35 -7.20 -11.33 -11.67
C GLN A 35 -6.41 -10.11 -11.16
N PRO A 36 -5.08 -10.06 -11.34
CA PRO A 36 -4.24 -8.99 -10.76
C PRO A 36 -4.70 -7.57 -11.13
N ILE A 37 -5.12 -7.36 -12.38
CA ILE A 37 -5.63 -6.07 -12.86
C ILE A 37 -6.91 -5.70 -12.12
N PHE A 38 -7.83 -6.64 -11.91
CA PHE A 38 -9.09 -6.36 -11.24
C PHE A 38 -8.90 -6.02 -9.75
N ILE A 39 -8.05 -6.78 -9.05
CA ILE A 39 -7.65 -6.47 -7.67
C ILE A 39 -7.02 -5.07 -7.60
N ALA A 40 -6.13 -4.75 -8.54
CA ALA A 40 -5.48 -3.45 -8.60
C ALA A 40 -6.51 -2.32 -8.76
N LEU A 41 -7.44 -2.44 -9.71
CA LEU A 41 -8.50 -1.44 -9.94
C LEU A 41 -9.36 -1.22 -8.69
N LEU A 42 -9.80 -2.29 -8.03
CA LEU A 42 -10.57 -2.20 -6.78
C LEU A 42 -9.75 -1.53 -5.67
N ALA A 43 -8.49 -1.92 -5.49
CA ALA A 43 -7.61 -1.33 -4.48
C ALA A 43 -7.37 0.17 -4.75
N ASP A 44 -7.16 0.58 -6.00
CA ASP A 44 -7.01 1.99 -6.36
C ASP A 44 -8.28 2.77 -6.08
N ALA A 45 -9.43 2.26 -6.54
CA ALA A 45 -10.71 2.90 -6.32
C ALA A 45 -11.03 3.03 -4.83
N LEU A 46 -10.70 2.04 -4.01
CA LEU A 46 -10.97 2.10 -2.57
C LEU A 46 -10.00 3.05 -1.84
N PHE A 47 -8.70 2.93 -2.08
CA PHE A 47 -7.69 3.54 -1.21
C PHE A 47 -6.93 4.73 -1.81
N ALA A 48 -6.69 4.72 -3.12
CA ALA A 48 -5.71 5.61 -3.75
C ALA A 48 -6.34 6.71 -4.64
N SER A 49 -7.54 6.49 -5.17
CA SER A 49 -8.25 7.46 -5.99
C SER A 49 -8.75 8.65 -5.16
N SER A 50 -8.68 9.85 -5.75
CA SER A 50 -9.32 11.07 -5.23
C SER A 50 -10.81 11.14 -5.55
N ASP A 51 -11.31 10.26 -6.41
CA ASP A 51 -12.69 10.32 -6.89
C ASP A 51 -13.68 10.02 -5.78
N ARG A 52 -14.75 10.80 -5.71
CA ARG A 52 -15.84 10.59 -4.76
C ARG A 52 -16.69 9.41 -5.24
N LEU A 53 -16.65 8.32 -4.49
CA LEU A 53 -17.54 7.18 -4.68
C LEU A 53 -18.85 7.41 -3.92
N LEU A 54 -19.96 6.95 -4.49
CA LEU A 54 -21.20 6.81 -3.76
C LEU A 54 -21.04 5.71 -2.69
N THR A 55 -21.79 5.81 -1.59
CA THR A 55 -21.76 4.82 -0.50
C THR A 55 -22.03 3.41 -1.02
N GLU A 56 -23.00 3.26 -1.93
CA GLU A 56 -23.34 1.96 -2.54
C GLU A 56 -22.18 1.37 -3.34
N GLN A 57 -21.49 2.20 -4.14
CA GLN A 57 -20.32 1.77 -4.91
C GLN A 57 -19.16 1.39 -3.99
N LEU A 58 -18.95 2.14 -2.92
CA LEU A 58 -17.91 1.84 -1.93
C LEU A 58 -18.13 0.47 -1.28
N GLU A 59 -19.38 0.19 -0.88
CA GLU A 59 -19.78 -1.08 -0.28
C GLU A 59 -19.62 -2.26 -1.26
N GLN A 60 -20.00 -2.07 -2.53
CA GLN A 60 -19.85 -3.06 -3.60
C GLN A 60 -18.39 -3.39 -3.88
N TYR A 61 -17.56 -2.35 -4.01
CA TYR A 61 -16.14 -2.51 -4.34
C TYR A 61 -15.41 -3.17 -3.17
N ALA A 62 -15.72 -2.77 -1.93
CA ALA A 62 -15.18 -3.38 -0.74
C ALA A 62 -15.57 -4.85 -0.63
N TYR A 63 -16.84 -5.20 -0.90
CA TYR A 63 -17.29 -6.59 -0.89
C TYR A 63 -16.52 -7.46 -1.88
N LEU A 64 -16.42 -7.04 -3.15
CA LEU A 64 -15.71 -7.84 -4.17
C LEU A 64 -14.22 -7.94 -3.87
N TYR A 65 -13.61 -6.86 -3.37
CA TYR A 65 -12.20 -6.82 -3.00
C TYR A 65 -11.89 -7.78 -1.84
N THR A 66 -12.72 -7.78 -0.79
CA THR A 66 -12.52 -8.66 0.36
C THR A 66 -12.86 -10.10 0.02
N TYR A 67 -13.93 -10.34 -0.74
CA TYR A 67 -14.27 -11.67 -1.24
C TYR A 67 -13.09 -12.30 -1.98
N ALA A 68 -12.48 -11.56 -2.91
CA ALA A 68 -11.31 -12.05 -3.65
C ALA A 68 -10.13 -12.40 -2.74
N ALA A 69 -9.95 -11.67 -1.64
CA ALA A 69 -8.84 -11.81 -0.72
C ALA A 69 -9.00 -12.96 0.29
N VAL A 70 -10.20 -13.15 0.87
CA VAL A 70 -10.39 -14.04 2.03
C VAL A 70 -11.17 -15.32 1.74
N VAL A 71 -11.93 -15.39 0.64
CA VAL A 71 -12.74 -16.58 0.36
C VAL A 71 -11.85 -17.77 -0.01
N VAL A 72 -12.10 -18.89 0.64
CA VAL A 72 -11.40 -20.16 0.36
C VAL A 72 -12.38 -21.12 -0.28
N GLU A 73 -12.02 -21.63 -1.46
CA GLU A 73 -12.77 -22.68 -2.14
C GLU A 73 -12.03 -24.01 -1.92
N GLU A 74 -12.76 -25.02 -1.47
CA GLU A 74 -12.27 -26.38 -1.40
C GLU A 74 -12.68 -27.10 -2.68
N ILE A 75 -11.69 -27.59 -3.43
CA ILE A 75 -11.89 -28.22 -4.74
C ILE A 75 -11.42 -29.66 -4.65
N GLU A 76 -12.24 -30.58 -5.15
CA GLU A 76 -11.88 -31.98 -5.27
C GLU A 76 -10.78 -32.15 -6.34
N PRO A 77 -9.60 -32.70 -6.01
CA PRO A 77 -8.46 -32.73 -6.92
C PRO A 77 -8.69 -33.54 -8.20
N THR A 78 -9.57 -34.55 -8.15
CA THR A 78 -9.79 -35.51 -9.24
C THR A 78 -10.87 -35.06 -10.21
N THR A 79 -11.90 -34.37 -9.74
CA THR A 79 -13.05 -33.96 -10.56
C THR A 79 -13.05 -32.46 -10.85
N GLU A 80 -12.14 -31.69 -10.23
CA GLU A 80 -12.09 -30.22 -10.23
C GLU A 80 -13.41 -29.58 -9.77
N ARG A 81 -14.26 -30.33 -9.06
CA ARG A 81 -15.53 -29.82 -8.54
C ARG A 81 -15.32 -29.10 -7.23
N ARG A 82 -15.99 -27.96 -7.07
CA ARG A 82 -16.04 -27.24 -5.79
C ARG A 82 -16.87 -28.04 -4.79
N ILE A 83 -16.24 -28.43 -3.68
CA ILE A 83 -16.85 -29.11 -2.53
C ILE A 83 -17.48 -28.07 -1.61
N SER A 84 -16.72 -27.03 -1.26
CA SER A 84 -17.16 -26.01 -0.30
C SER A 84 -16.62 -24.63 -0.66
N CYS A 85 -17.27 -23.59 -0.11
CA CYS A 85 -16.92 -22.19 -0.31
C CYS A 85 -17.05 -21.47 1.05
N ILE A 86 -15.92 -21.18 1.67
CA ILE A 86 -15.84 -20.59 3.01
C ILE A 86 -15.82 -19.07 2.87
N ARG A 87 -16.82 -18.38 3.44
CA ARG A 87 -17.02 -16.92 3.34
C ARG A 87 -17.11 -16.21 4.70
N THR A 88 -16.77 -16.89 5.79
CA THR A 88 -17.00 -16.43 7.16
C THR A 88 -16.26 -15.15 7.52
N GLU A 89 -15.08 -14.92 6.94
CA GLU A 89 -14.25 -13.74 7.22
C GLU A 89 -14.58 -12.52 6.35
N VAL A 90 -15.47 -12.66 5.37
CA VAL A 90 -15.72 -11.61 4.35
C VAL A 90 -16.25 -10.33 4.99
N ASP A 91 -17.21 -10.44 5.91
CA ASP A 91 -17.85 -9.27 6.53
C ASP A 91 -16.91 -8.53 7.48
N GLU A 92 -16.09 -9.27 8.24
CA GLU A 92 -15.09 -8.69 9.11
C GLU A 92 -13.97 -7.99 8.31
N ALA A 93 -13.42 -8.68 7.30
CA ALA A 93 -12.40 -8.08 6.44
C ALA A 93 -12.95 -6.85 5.70
N LYS A 94 -14.22 -6.89 5.27
CA LYS A 94 -14.89 -5.76 4.61
C LYS A 94 -14.99 -4.55 5.54
N ARG A 95 -15.35 -4.76 6.81
CA ARG A 95 -15.39 -3.68 7.81
C ARG A 95 -14.01 -3.03 8.01
N GLU A 96 -12.94 -3.81 8.10
CA GLU A 96 -11.57 -3.28 8.19
C GLU A 96 -11.15 -2.52 6.92
N VAL A 97 -11.52 -3.03 5.74
CA VAL A 97 -11.27 -2.36 4.45
C VAL A 97 -12.00 -1.03 4.35
N LEU A 98 -13.28 -0.97 4.74
CA LEU A 98 -14.05 0.26 4.71
C LEU A 98 -13.51 1.32 5.66
N GLU A 99 -13.10 0.92 6.87
CA GLU A 99 -12.53 1.86 7.84
C GLU A 99 -11.17 2.39 7.38
N ALA A 100 -10.28 1.53 6.91
CA ALA A 100 -8.98 1.96 6.38
C ALA A 100 -9.14 2.81 5.10
N SER A 101 -10.07 2.47 4.22
CA SER A 101 -10.43 3.24 3.03
C SER A 101 -10.91 4.64 3.40
N ARG A 102 -11.79 4.76 4.40
CA ARG A 102 -12.26 6.04 4.94
C ARG A 102 -11.09 6.92 5.41
N ILE A 103 -10.16 6.35 6.19
CA ILE A 103 -8.97 7.07 6.69
C ILE A 103 -8.08 7.51 5.52
N CYS A 104 -7.74 6.60 4.60
CA CYS A 104 -6.88 6.90 3.44
C CYS A 104 -7.48 7.99 2.56
N ARG A 105 -8.78 7.92 2.25
CA ARG A 105 -9.49 8.94 1.46
C ARG A 105 -9.54 10.28 2.17
N GLN A 106 -9.74 10.28 3.49
CA GLN A 106 -9.65 11.51 4.27
C GLN A 106 -8.25 12.11 4.17
N TRP A 107 -7.20 11.29 4.30
CA TRP A 107 -5.81 11.73 4.18
C TRP A 107 -5.47 12.24 2.80
N ASN A 108 -5.97 11.60 1.74
CA ASN A 108 -5.75 12.01 0.36
C ASN A 108 -6.31 13.42 0.10
N ASN A 109 -7.51 13.71 0.62
CA ASN A 109 -8.19 14.99 0.44
C ASN A 109 -7.71 16.13 1.36
N MET A 110 -6.74 15.88 2.26
CA MET A 110 -6.16 16.93 3.11
C MET A 110 -5.00 17.67 2.42
N SER A 111 -4.88 18.97 2.68
CA SER A 111 -3.76 19.82 2.21
C SER A 111 -3.24 20.70 3.36
N GLY A 112 -1.95 21.05 3.33
CA GLY A 112 -1.34 21.97 4.29
C GLY A 112 -1.10 21.43 5.71
N SER A 113 -0.86 22.32 6.67
CA SER A 113 -0.40 21.99 8.04
C SER A 113 -1.38 21.15 8.87
N GLY A 114 -2.65 21.07 8.48
CA GLY A 114 -3.66 20.22 9.12
C GLY A 114 -3.47 18.72 8.85
N ILE A 115 -2.63 18.34 7.88
CA ILE A 115 -2.33 16.94 7.53
C ILE A 115 -1.74 16.20 8.73
N SER A 116 -0.68 16.70 9.34
CA SER A 116 0.04 15.97 10.40
C SER A 116 -0.86 15.70 11.60
N LEU A 117 -1.55 16.70 12.14
CA LEU A 117 -2.37 16.53 13.36
C LEU A 117 -3.49 15.51 13.17
N ARG A 118 -4.24 15.59 12.06
CA ARG A 118 -5.33 14.63 11.80
C ARG A 118 -4.80 13.26 11.42
N ALA A 119 -3.71 13.20 10.65
CA ALA A 119 -3.07 11.94 10.32
C ALA A 119 -2.59 11.21 11.59
N PHE A 120 -1.88 11.89 12.49
CA PHE A 120 -1.46 11.29 13.75
C PHE A 120 -2.63 10.87 14.65
N ARG A 121 -3.76 11.58 14.62
CA ARG A 121 -4.96 11.17 15.35
C ARG A 121 -5.55 9.86 14.81
N ASP A 122 -5.65 9.73 13.49
CA ASP A 122 -6.28 8.57 12.84
C ASP A 122 -5.29 7.39 12.67
N LEU A 123 -3.99 7.63 12.84
CA LEU A 123 -2.91 6.66 12.63
C LEU A 123 -3.07 5.37 13.45
N PRO A 124 -3.35 5.39 14.77
CA PRO A 124 -3.50 4.14 15.54
C PRO A 124 -4.59 3.21 14.99
N SER A 125 -5.71 3.79 14.52
CA SER A 125 -6.79 3.02 13.90
C SER A 125 -6.35 2.40 12.59
N LEU A 126 -5.63 3.16 11.76
CA LEU A 126 -5.10 2.66 10.49
C LEU A 126 -4.09 1.53 10.69
N LEU A 127 -3.13 1.68 11.62
CA LEU A 127 -2.11 0.67 11.91
C LEU A 127 -2.75 -0.65 12.35
N ARG A 128 -3.80 -0.60 13.19
CA ARG A 128 -4.55 -1.80 13.59
C ARG A 128 -5.16 -2.53 12.38
N CYS A 129 -5.71 -1.80 11.41
CA CYS A 129 -6.30 -2.40 10.21
C CYS A 129 -5.24 -3.06 9.31
N LEU A 130 -3.96 -2.68 9.38
CA LEU A 130 -2.91 -3.19 8.50
C LEU A 130 -2.61 -4.69 8.68
N SER A 131 -3.00 -5.29 9.81
CA SER A 131 -2.93 -6.74 10.01
C SER A 131 -3.83 -7.51 9.03
N CYS A 132 -4.86 -6.87 8.48
CA CYS A 132 -5.72 -7.44 7.45
C CYS A 132 -5.03 -7.33 6.07
N ARG A 133 -4.66 -8.46 5.46
CA ARG A 133 -3.92 -8.51 4.18
C ARG A 133 -4.50 -7.65 3.05
N PRO A 134 -5.82 -7.67 2.74
CA PRO A 134 -6.38 -6.78 1.71
C PRO A 134 -6.20 -5.30 2.08
N VAL A 135 -6.24 -4.96 3.37
CA VAL A 135 -5.95 -3.58 3.82
C VAL A 135 -4.48 -3.24 3.56
N SER A 136 -3.52 -4.09 3.96
CA SER A 136 -2.10 -3.78 3.75
C SER A 136 -1.77 -3.55 2.27
N LEU A 137 -2.33 -4.36 1.37
CA LEU A 137 -2.17 -4.16 -0.08
C LEU A 137 -2.78 -2.83 -0.54
N GLY A 138 -4.00 -2.52 -0.12
CA GLY A 138 -4.69 -1.27 -0.48
C GLY A 138 -3.95 -0.04 0.03
N VAL A 139 -3.51 -0.06 1.28
CA VAL A 139 -2.75 1.02 1.90
C VAL A 139 -1.38 1.18 1.26
N PHE A 140 -0.71 0.08 0.85
CA PHE A 140 0.52 0.17 0.06
C PHE A 140 0.30 0.96 -1.24
N ARG A 141 -0.81 0.75 -1.95
CA ARG A 141 -1.13 1.52 -3.15
C ARG A 141 -1.40 2.99 -2.84
N PHE A 142 -2.13 3.26 -1.76
CA PHE A 142 -2.37 4.61 -1.28
C PHE A 142 -1.08 5.38 -0.97
N VAL A 143 -0.16 4.80 -0.18
CA VAL A 143 1.09 5.50 0.15
C VAL A 143 1.91 5.77 -1.11
N ARG A 144 1.95 4.83 -2.06
CA ARG A 144 2.61 5.07 -3.36
C ARG A 144 2.06 6.32 -4.04
N VAL A 145 0.74 6.47 -4.12
CA VAL A 145 0.13 7.68 -4.72
C VAL A 145 0.49 8.92 -3.93
N VAL A 146 0.35 8.90 -2.61
CA VAL A 146 0.66 10.05 -1.74
C VAL A 146 2.09 10.55 -1.93
N PHE A 147 3.09 9.66 -1.95
CA PHE A 147 4.49 10.06 -2.12
C PHE A 147 4.81 10.66 -3.49
N HIS A 148 3.95 10.42 -4.49
CA HIS A 148 4.07 11.05 -5.81
C HIS A 148 3.29 12.37 -5.89
N THR A 149 2.12 12.45 -5.26
CA THR A 149 1.22 13.61 -5.42
C THR A 149 1.42 14.71 -4.38
N LYS A 150 1.90 14.38 -3.17
CA LYS A 150 2.02 15.33 -2.03
C LYS A 150 3.44 15.87 -1.79
N ARG A 151 4.31 15.81 -2.80
CA ARG A 151 5.71 16.24 -2.68
C ARG A 151 5.87 17.69 -2.22
N VAL A 152 4.97 18.58 -2.67
CA VAL A 152 4.95 19.99 -2.26
C VAL A 152 4.55 20.15 -0.79
N ASP A 153 3.59 19.38 -0.29
CA ASP A 153 3.22 19.42 1.13
C ASP A 153 4.41 18.99 2.01
N PHE A 154 5.17 17.98 1.56
CA PHE A 154 6.38 17.52 2.26
C PHE A 154 7.49 18.56 2.26
N GLU A 155 7.68 19.28 1.15
CA GLU A 155 8.65 20.36 1.06
C GLU A 155 8.34 21.49 2.04
N LEU A 156 7.06 21.90 2.12
CA LEU A 156 6.64 22.97 3.02
C LEU A 156 6.78 22.59 4.50
N ASN A 157 6.60 21.31 4.81
CA ASN A 157 6.78 20.79 6.16
C ASN A 157 7.06 19.28 6.16
N MET A 158 8.31 18.90 6.43
CA MET A 158 8.75 17.50 6.50
C MET A 158 8.00 16.68 7.57
N ASP A 159 7.42 17.30 8.61
CA ASP A 159 6.59 16.61 9.60
C ASP A 159 5.28 16.06 9.01
N THR A 160 4.87 16.53 7.83
CA THR A 160 3.71 15.99 7.11
C THR A 160 3.98 14.64 6.46
N MET A 161 5.25 14.29 6.23
CA MET A 161 5.68 12.99 5.69
C MET A 161 5.65 11.89 6.76
N LYS A 162 5.91 12.25 8.03
CA LYS A 162 6.12 11.30 9.14
C LYS A 162 5.00 10.26 9.31
N PRO A 163 3.69 10.61 9.31
CA PRO A 163 2.63 9.61 9.43
C PRO A 163 2.68 8.55 8.32
N TYR A 164 2.98 8.96 7.08
CA TYR A 164 3.08 8.04 5.95
C TYR A 164 4.32 7.15 6.05
N CYS A 165 5.44 7.67 6.56
CA CYS A 165 6.62 6.86 6.86
C CYS A 165 6.34 5.78 7.91
N ILE A 166 5.58 6.11 8.96
CA ILE A 166 5.18 5.14 9.99
C ILE A 166 4.31 4.03 9.37
N VAL A 167 3.37 4.40 8.50
CA VAL A 167 2.54 3.41 7.76
C VAL A 167 3.42 2.51 6.88
N VAL A 168 4.41 3.07 6.18
CA VAL A 168 5.34 2.27 5.35
C VAL A 168 6.15 1.28 6.21
N ASN A 169 6.61 1.70 7.38
CA ASN A 169 7.32 0.83 8.31
C ASN A 169 6.41 -0.31 8.80
N GLU A 170 5.20 0.01 9.28
CA GLU A 170 4.23 -0.99 9.71
C GLU A 170 3.89 -2.00 8.60
N LEU A 171 3.72 -1.54 7.34
CA LEU A 171 3.51 -2.43 6.20
C LEU A 171 4.65 -3.45 6.01
N ALA A 172 5.90 -3.04 6.27
CA ALA A 172 7.07 -3.92 6.19
C ALA A 172 7.12 -4.95 7.32
N GLU A 173 6.64 -4.57 8.51
CA GLU A 173 6.54 -5.46 9.67
C GLU A 173 5.44 -6.50 9.49
N VAL A 174 4.21 -6.07 9.19
CA VAL A 174 3.02 -6.95 9.17
C VAL A 174 2.92 -7.82 7.92
N ASN A 175 3.59 -7.46 6.82
CA ASN A 175 3.46 -8.17 5.54
C ASN A 175 4.79 -8.32 4.79
N GLU A 176 5.44 -9.47 4.98
CA GLU A 176 6.72 -9.77 4.33
C GLU A 176 6.67 -9.79 2.80
N TYR A 177 5.52 -10.12 2.21
CA TYR A 177 5.34 -10.17 0.76
C TYR A 177 5.35 -8.78 0.12
N LEU A 178 5.13 -7.71 0.90
CA LEU A 178 5.23 -6.33 0.41
C LEU A 178 6.66 -5.81 0.41
N ARG A 179 7.60 -6.40 1.16
CA ARG A 179 8.99 -5.89 1.29
C ARG A 179 9.70 -5.68 -0.05
N PRO A 180 9.63 -6.59 -1.04
CA PRO A 180 10.22 -6.33 -2.35
C PRO A 180 9.59 -5.15 -3.09
N ALA A 181 8.28 -4.99 -2.98
CA ALA A 181 7.54 -3.90 -3.61
C ALA A 181 7.82 -2.55 -2.93
N LEU A 182 7.93 -2.55 -1.59
CA LEU A 182 8.35 -1.40 -0.78
C LEU A 182 9.78 -0.97 -1.14
N LEU A 183 10.72 -1.91 -1.23
CA LEU A 183 12.09 -1.62 -1.66
C LEU A 183 12.12 -1.00 -3.06
N ALA A 184 11.40 -1.59 -4.02
CA ALA A 184 11.34 -1.06 -5.39
C ALA A 184 10.79 0.38 -5.41
N PHE A 185 9.71 0.62 -4.66
CA PHE A 185 9.08 1.93 -4.52
C PHE A 185 10.02 2.97 -3.87
N ILE A 186 10.66 2.65 -2.74
CA ILE A 186 11.58 3.59 -2.07
C ILE A 186 12.80 3.88 -2.94
N THR A 187 13.28 2.86 -3.68
CA THR A 187 14.39 2.98 -4.63
C THR A 187 14.05 3.93 -5.77
N GLU A 188 12.85 3.83 -6.32
CA GLU A 188 12.34 4.74 -7.36
C GLU A 188 12.34 6.19 -6.86
N LEU A 189 11.81 6.43 -5.66
CA LEU A 189 11.78 7.77 -5.06
C LEU A 189 13.19 8.33 -4.82
N LEU A 190 14.10 7.52 -4.26
CA LEU A 190 15.50 7.92 -3.98
C LEU A 190 16.27 8.30 -5.25
N ALA A 191 16.05 7.56 -6.34
CA ALA A 191 16.70 7.80 -7.62
C ALA A 191 16.09 8.97 -8.40
N SER A 192 14.91 9.44 -8.01
CA SER A 192 14.24 10.58 -8.63
C SER A 192 14.70 11.91 -8.01
N SER A 193 14.79 12.94 -8.83
CA SER A 193 14.79 14.34 -8.36
C SER A 193 13.35 14.83 -8.28
N VAL A 194 13.06 15.68 -7.30
CA VAL A 194 11.75 16.34 -7.20
C VAL A 194 11.89 17.70 -7.88
N GLU A 195 11.33 17.84 -9.08
CA GLU A 195 11.32 19.13 -9.77
C GLU A 195 10.63 20.20 -8.91
N GLY A 196 11.28 21.36 -8.76
CA GLY A 196 10.76 22.48 -7.98
C GLY A 196 11.09 22.46 -6.49
N MET A 197 11.61 21.35 -5.95
CA MET A 197 11.99 21.27 -4.54
C MET A 197 13.40 21.83 -4.29
N GLU A 198 13.58 22.65 -3.25
CA GLU A 198 14.90 23.18 -2.88
C GLU A 198 15.90 22.06 -2.54
N ASP A 199 17.19 22.25 -2.88
CA ASP A 199 18.25 21.24 -2.68
C ASP A 199 18.35 20.73 -1.23
N LEU A 200 18.20 21.61 -0.24
CA LEU A 200 18.21 21.22 1.18
C LEU A 200 17.00 20.34 1.53
N SER A 201 15.80 20.72 1.08
CA SER A 201 14.58 19.95 1.27
C SER A 201 14.64 18.59 0.57
N GLN A 202 15.23 18.54 -0.64
CA GLN A 202 15.47 17.27 -1.35
C GLN A 202 16.41 16.35 -0.57
N LEU A 203 17.46 16.90 0.04
CA LEU A 203 18.39 16.14 0.87
C LEU A 203 17.69 15.55 2.10
N GLU A 204 16.89 16.36 2.81
CA GLU A 204 16.11 15.91 3.97
C GLU A 204 15.06 14.86 3.60
N TYR A 205 14.35 15.05 2.50
CA TYR A 205 13.41 14.06 1.96
C TYR A 205 14.10 12.73 1.67
N LYS A 206 15.26 12.74 1.01
CA LYS A 206 16.03 11.52 0.74
C LYS A 206 16.56 10.86 2.01
N ARG A 207 16.90 11.63 3.06
CA ARG A 207 17.25 11.05 4.37
C ARG A 207 16.08 10.32 5.02
N MET A 208 14.87 10.88 4.94
CA MET A 208 13.66 10.20 5.42
C MET A 208 13.42 8.87 4.67
N LEU A 209 13.64 8.86 3.35
CA LEU A 209 13.55 7.62 2.55
C LEU A 209 14.62 6.60 2.92
N VAL A 210 15.84 7.05 3.25
CA VAL A 210 16.90 6.19 3.80
C VAL A 210 16.45 5.54 5.11
N GLY A 211 15.78 6.27 5.99
CA GLY A 211 15.19 5.70 7.21
C GLY A 211 14.24 4.52 6.93
N LEU A 212 13.43 4.61 5.88
CA LEU A 212 12.55 3.50 5.45
C LEU A 212 13.35 2.28 4.96
N LEU A 213 14.47 2.51 4.25
CA LEU A 213 15.36 1.41 3.84
C LEU A 213 16.03 0.74 5.04
N VAL A 214 16.46 1.52 6.03
CA VAL A 214 17.05 0.99 7.27
C VAL A 214 16.02 0.16 8.02
N HIS A 215 14.77 0.62 8.09
CA HIS A 215 13.70 -0.17 8.69
C HIS A 215 13.42 -1.49 7.94
N LEU A 216 13.47 -1.49 6.60
CA LEU A 216 13.38 -2.73 5.82
C LEU A 216 14.52 -3.72 6.15
N LEU A 217 15.72 -3.23 6.50
CA LEU A 217 16.80 -4.08 7.02
C LEU A 217 16.42 -4.70 8.36
N SER A 218 15.88 -3.92 9.29
CA SER A 218 15.44 -4.43 10.60
C SER A 218 14.32 -5.46 10.48
N CYS A 219 13.47 -5.37 9.46
CA CYS A 219 12.46 -6.39 9.14
C CYS A 219 13.05 -7.66 8.46
N GLY A 220 14.37 -7.77 8.30
CA GLY A 220 15.04 -8.93 7.71
C GLY A 220 15.23 -8.88 6.20
N HIS A 221 14.88 -7.79 5.50
CA HIS A 221 15.09 -7.66 4.04
C HIS A 221 16.52 -7.19 3.69
N VAL A 222 17.53 -7.78 4.32
CA VAL A 222 18.89 -7.24 4.40
C VAL A 222 19.62 -7.19 3.05
N LEU A 223 19.83 -8.35 2.43
CA LEU A 223 20.63 -8.45 1.19
C LEU A 223 20.05 -7.62 0.03
N PRO A 224 18.74 -7.64 -0.25
CA PRO A 224 18.17 -6.85 -1.35
C PRO A 224 18.35 -5.34 -1.16
N VAL A 225 18.23 -4.83 0.08
CA VAL A 225 18.42 -3.41 0.38
C VAL A 225 19.89 -3.01 0.19
N ILE A 226 20.85 -3.76 0.76
CA ILE A 226 22.29 -3.47 0.61
C ILE A 226 22.69 -3.50 -0.87
N ASN A 227 22.29 -4.53 -1.61
CA ASN A 227 22.58 -4.66 -3.04
C ASN A 227 21.98 -3.50 -3.85
N THR A 228 20.82 -3.00 -3.45
CA THR A 228 20.18 -1.88 -4.13
C THR A 228 20.89 -0.57 -3.86
N MET A 229 21.22 -0.27 -2.60
CA MET A 229 22.03 0.91 -2.26
C MET A 229 23.39 0.91 -2.95
N HIS A 230 24.06 -0.24 -2.98
CA HIS A 230 25.33 -0.40 -3.69
C HIS A 230 25.17 -0.12 -5.21
N ARG A 231 24.12 -0.65 -5.85
CA ARG A 231 23.83 -0.39 -7.27
C ARG A 231 23.50 1.08 -7.55
N LEU A 232 22.73 1.73 -6.67
CA LEU A 232 22.41 3.16 -6.82
C LEU A 232 23.68 4.01 -6.76
N PHE A 233 24.58 3.70 -5.82
CA PHE A 233 25.86 4.39 -5.68
C PHE A 233 26.75 4.19 -6.91
N LEU A 234 26.98 2.95 -7.34
CA LEU A 234 27.83 2.65 -8.51
C LEU A 234 27.31 3.29 -9.81
N ARG A 235 26.00 3.51 -9.91
CA ARG A 235 25.37 4.14 -11.07
C ARG A 235 25.25 5.67 -10.95
N ASN A 236 25.84 6.29 -9.94
CA ASN A 236 25.73 7.72 -9.64
C ASN A 236 24.25 8.20 -9.59
N ARG A 237 23.34 7.36 -9.07
CA ARG A 237 21.91 7.70 -8.94
C ARG A 237 21.59 8.34 -7.59
N VAL A 238 22.52 8.27 -6.63
CA VAL A 238 22.42 8.87 -5.30
C VAL A 238 23.77 9.48 -4.92
N ASP A 239 23.73 10.58 -4.18
CA ASP A 239 24.93 11.29 -3.76
C ASP A 239 25.69 10.54 -2.66
N VAL A 240 27.00 10.81 -2.58
CA VAL A 240 27.88 10.27 -1.53
C VAL A 240 27.35 10.60 -0.12
N SER A 241 26.72 11.77 0.06
CA SER A 241 26.14 12.19 1.34
C SER A 241 24.99 11.28 1.79
N ILE A 242 24.13 10.83 0.87
CA ILE A 242 23.01 9.92 1.13
C ILE A 242 23.54 8.52 1.47
N VAL A 243 24.52 8.04 0.72
CA VAL A 243 25.14 6.73 0.99
C VAL A 243 25.85 6.73 2.33
N ARG A 244 26.57 7.81 2.67
CA ARG A 244 27.20 7.96 3.99
C ARG A 244 26.16 7.94 5.11
N HIS A 245 25.05 8.67 4.95
CA HIS A 245 23.98 8.67 5.93
C HIS A 245 23.39 7.27 6.12
N PHE A 246 23.09 6.54 5.04
CA PHE A 246 22.64 5.15 5.12
C PHE A 246 23.62 4.27 5.90
N VAL A 247 24.92 4.34 5.61
CA VAL A 247 25.94 3.55 6.33
C VAL A 247 25.98 3.90 7.83
N THR A 248 25.87 5.18 8.19
CA THR A 248 25.80 5.61 9.59
C THR A 248 24.57 5.03 10.28
N GLU A 249 23.38 5.19 9.72
CA GLU A 249 22.13 4.69 10.32
C GLU A 249 22.14 3.17 10.47
N VAL A 250 22.63 2.45 9.46
CA VAL A 250 22.76 0.97 9.52
C VAL A 250 23.70 0.56 10.64
N ARG A 251 24.84 1.24 10.77
CA ARG A 251 25.81 0.95 11.82
C ARG A 251 25.20 1.19 13.19
N ASP A 252 24.52 2.30 13.38
CA ASP A 252 23.92 2.68 14.66
C ASP A 252 22.79 1.70 15.04
N MET A 253 21.96 1.29 14.07
CA MET A 253 20.99 0.19 14.23
C MET A 253 21.64 -1.10 14.73
N PHE A 254 22.76 -1.54 14.12
CA PHE A 254 23.47 -2.75 14.57
C PHE A 254 24.08 -2.61 15.97
N PHE A 255 24.53 -1.42 16.35
CA PHE A 255 25.05 -1.18 17.70
C PHE A 255 23.95 -1.30 18.76
N ASP A 256 22.75 -0.81 18.48
CA ASP A 256 21.58 -0.94 19.37
C ASP A 256 21.10 -2.40 19.52
N PHE A 257 21.39 -3.28 18.54
CA PHE A 257 21.09 -4.71 18.64
C PHE A 257 22.07 -5.52 19.49
N ILE A 258 23.27 -5.00 19.76
CA ILE A 258 24.34 -5.72 20.47
C ILE A 258 24.42 -5.33 21.96
N LEU A 259 23.82 -4.20 22.34
CA LEU A 259 23.71 -3.71 23.71
C LEU A 259 22.38 -4.12 24.36
#